data_AF-A0A6B2VA46-F1
#
_entry.id   AF-A0A6B2VA46-F1
#
_cell.length_a   1.000
_cell.length_b   1.000
_cell.length_c   1.000
_cell.angle_alpha   90.00
_cell.angle_beta   90.00
_cell.angle_gamma   90.00
#
_symmetry.space_group_name_H-M   'P 1'
#
loop_
_entity.id
_entity.type
_entity.pdbx_description
1 polymer ?
#
loop_
_entity_poly.entity_id
_entity_poly.type
_entity_poly.pdbx_seq_one_letter_code
_entity_poly.pdbx_strand_id
1 'polypeptide(L)'
;MNDPMPADSIEYWDAATRTYYERQEDGAVISRPYNDEENAQADAKANRAVLVDQLLVACRAGTTDSEANDAFLADAGSSAESVLAQVAALTRQSNRHSEELAYLARLLLGRLESTSARFD
;
A
#
# COMPACT_ATOMS: atom_id res chain seq x y z
N MET A 1 27.42 -11.01 20.20
CA MET A 1 26.23 -10.23 20.54
C MET A 1 25.84 -9.53 19.25
N ASN A 2 24.65 -9.79 18.69
CA ASN A 2 24.22 -9.11 17.48
C ASN A 2 23.82 -7.68 17.87
N ASP A 3 24.45 -6.69 17.25
CA ASP A 3 24.06 -5.29 17.41
C ASP A 3 22.65 -5.11 16.80
N PRO A 4 21.64 -4.68 17.57
CA PRO A 4 20.28 -4.52 17.07
C PRO A 4 20.13 -3.33 16.12
N MET A 5 21.15 -2.45 16.02
CA MET A 5 21.16 -1.33 15.09
C MET A 5 22.29 -1.46 14.05
N PRO A 6 22.16 -0.85 12.87
CA PRO A 6 23.24 -0.80 11.89
C PRO A 6 24.52 -0.17 12.48
N ALA A 7 25.69 -0.66 12.06
CA ALA A 7 26.98 -0.26 12.62
C ALA A 7 27.26 1.25 12.50
N ASP A 8 26.79 1.87 11.42
CA ASP A 8 27.05 3.28 11.10
C ASP A 8 25.92 4.23 11.56
N SER A 9 24.92 3.70 12.26
CA SER A 9 23.79 4.49 12.76
C SER A 9 24.07 5.03 14.16
N ILE A 10 23.70 6.29 14.40
CA ILE A 10 23.63 6.91 15.73
C ILE A 10 22.25 6.68 16.33
N GLU A 11 21.20 6.80 15.51
CA GLU A 11 19.82 6.57 15.90
C GLU A 11 19.19 5.53 14.96
N TYR A 12 18.36 4.63 15.50
CA TYR A 12 17.67 3.61 14.73
C TYR A 12 16.27 3.32 15.27
N TRP A 13 15.28 3.45 14.39
CA TRP A 13 13.87 3.15 14.66
C TRP A 13 13.53 1.77 14.06
N ASP A 14 13.50 0.74 14.90
CA ASP A 14 13.06 -0.60 14.49
C ASP A 14 11.53 -0.73 14.57
N ALA A 15 10.87 -0.58 13.42
CA ALA A 15 9.42 -0.70 13.32
C ALA A 15 8.91 -2.14 13.54
N ALA A 16 9.75 -3.16 13.38
CA ALA A 16 9.36 -4.55 13.58
C ALA A 16 9.22 -4.88 15.07
N THR A 17 10.13 -4.35 15.89
CA THR A 17 10.11 -4.54 17.35
C THR A 17 9.55 -3.34 18.12
N ARG A 18 9.16 -2.26 17.42
CA ARG A 18 8.65 -1.00 18.01
C ARG A 18 9.60 -0.42 19.06
N THR A 19 10.89 -0.46 18.74
CA THR A 19 11.97 -0.06 19.65
C THR A 19 12.89 0.97 18.98
N TYR A 20 13.16 2.05 19.70
CA TYR A 20 14.15 3.05 19.33
C TYR A 20 15.48 2.68 19.98
N TYR A 21 16.55 2.76 19.20
CA TYR A 21 17.92 2.52 19.62
C TYR A 21 18.78 3.77 19.38
N GLU A 22 19.69 4.04 20.30
CA GLU A 22 20.62 5.15 20.21
C GLU A 22 22.02 4.70 20.64
N ARG A 23 23.01 4.99 19.81
CA ARG A 23 24.42 4.76 20.10
C ARG A 23 25.01 5.99 20.78
N GLN A 24 25.51 5.79 21.99
CA GLN A 24 26.19 6.80 22.78
C GLN A 24 27.63 7.00 22.27
N GLU A 25 28.27 8.09 22.68
CA GLU A 25 29.65 8.42 22.28
C GLU A 25 30.69 7.36 22.73
N ASP A 26 30.40 6.64 23.81
CA ASP A 26 31.23 5.53 24.31
C ASP A 26 31.00 4.20 23.56
N GLY A 27 30.11 4.20 22.56
CA GLY A 27 29.74 3.05 21.75
C GLY A 27 28.65 2.16 22.38
N ALA A 28 28.19 2.45 23.59
CA ALA A 28 27.07 1.74 24.19
C ALA A 28 25.76 2.03 23.42
N VAL A 29 24.90 1.02 23.31
CA VAL A 29 23.58 1.17 22.68
C VAL A 29 22.53 1.15 23.77
N ILE A 30 21.76 2.23 23.88
CA ILE A 30 20.56 2.30 24.73
C ILE A 30 19.32 2.06 23.87
N SER A 31 18.25 1.58 24.51
CA SER A 31 16.99 1.32 23.83
C SER A 31 15.80 1.75 24.67
N ARG A 32 14.74 2.21 24.00
CA ARG A 32 13.43 2.44 24.62
C ARG A 32 12.30 1.98 23.69
N PRO A 33 11.13 1.63 24.23
CA PRO A 33 9.93 1.49 23.42
C PRO A 33 9.62 2.78 22.67
N TYR A 34 8.92 2.65 21.55
CA TYR A 34 8.33 3.79 20.87
C TYR A 34 7.37 4.55 21.78
N ASN A 35 7.40 5.87 21.67
CA ASN A 35 6.36 6.72 22.22
C ASN A 35 5.10 6.68 21.32
N ASP A 36 4.04 7.36 21.73
CA ASP A 36 2.76 7.34 21.01
C ASP A 36 2.87 7.88 19.57
N GLU A 37 3.68 8.92 19.37
CA GLU A 37 3.88 9.51 18.05
C GLU A 37 4.64 8.57 17.12
N GLU A 38 5.72 7.95 17.59
CA GLU A 38 6.50 6.97 16.83
C GLU A 38 5.67 5.74 16.48
N ASN A 39 4.78 5.31 17.39
CA ASN A 39 3.82 4.24 17.11
C ASN A 39 2.82 4.65 16.02
N ALA A 40 2.25 5.84 16.10
CA ALA A 40 1.34 6.35 15.09
C ALA A 40 2.02 6.47 13.71
N GLN A 41 3.28 6.93 13.67
CA GLN A 41 4.06 7.01 12.44
C GLN A 41 4.36 5.62 11.86
N ALA A 42 4.72 4.65 12.71
CA ALA A 42 4.95 3.27 12.27
C ALA A 42 3.67 2.60 11.74
N ASP A 43 2.53 2.84 12.36
CA ASP A 43 1.22 2.36 11.89
C ASP A 43 0.83 3.01 10.57
N ALA A 44 1.00 4.33 10.44
CA ALA A 44 0.75 5.04 9.20
C ALA A 44 1.63 4.52 8.05
N LYS A 45 2.91 4.22 8.33
CA LYS A 45 3.84 3.64 7.36
C LYS A 45 3.43 2.23 6.94
N ALA A 46 3.04 1.38 7.90
CA ALA A 46 2.56 0.02 7.62
C ALA A 46 1.28 0.04 6.79
N ASN A 47 0.30 0.87 7.17
CA ASN A 47 -0.93 1.07 6.42
C ASN A 47 -0.63 1.53 5.00
N ARG A 48 0.23 2.54 4.82
CA ARG A 48 0.64 3.01 3.50
C ARG A 48 1.26 1.89 2.63
N ALA A 49 2.05 1.00 3.20
CA ALA A 49 2.65 -0.10 2.45
C ALA A 49 1.59 -1.10 1.94
N VAL A 50 0.66 -1.52 2.79
CA VAL A 50 -0.48 -2.37 2.41
C VAL A 50 -1.30 -1.72 1.31
N LEU A 51 -1.55 -0.42 1.51
CA LEU A 51 -2.25 0.41 0.58
C LEU A 51 -1.55 0.40 -0.81
N VAL A 52 -0.26 0.72 -0.89
CA VAL A 52 0.50 0.72 -2.16
C VAL A 52 0.48 -0.64 -2.86
N ASP A 53 0.63 -1.74 -2.12
CA ASP A 53 0.60 -3.09 -2.69
C ASP A 53 -0.76 -3.40 -3.35
N GLN A 54 -1.86 -3.07 -2.67
CA GLN A 54 -3.21 -3.21 -3.21
C GLN A 54 -3.41 -2.39 -4.49
N LEU A 55 -2.87 -1.17 -4.54
CA LEU A 55 -2.93 -0.33 -5.75
C LEU A 55 -2.16 -0.95 -6.92
N LEU A 56 -1.01 -1.58 -6.68
CA LEU A 56 -0.25 -2.25 -7.74
C LEU A 56 -1.01 -3.46 -8.30
N VAL A 57 -1.71 -4.21 -7.45
CA VAL A 57 -2.58 -5.32 -7.88
C VAL A 57 -3.72 -4.79 -8.76
N ALA A 58 -4.39 -3.71 -8.32
CA ALA A 58 -5.44 -3.03 -9.07
C ALA A 58 -4.98 -2.58 -10.46
N CYS A 59 -3.83 -1.88 -10.54
CA CYS A 59 -3.29 -1.42 -11.82
C CYS A 59 -3.03 -2.57 -12.81
N ARG A 60 -2.51 -3.71 -12.34
CA ARG A 60 -2.27 -4.90 -13.19
C ARG A 60 -3.59 -5.54 -13.66
N ALA A 61 -4.58 -5.57 -12.78
CA ALA A 61 -5.93 -6.02 -13.10
C ALA A 61 -6.53 -5.19 -14.25
N GLY A 62 -6.45 -3.85 -14.16
CA GLY A 62 -6.96 -2.95 -15.20
C GLY A 62 -6.34 -3.17 -16.58
N THR A 63 -5.03 -3.45 -16.66
CA THR A 63 -4.37 -3.79 -17.93
C THR A 63 -4.93 -5.08 -18.54
N THR A 64 -5.07 -6.13 -17.72
CA THR A 64 -5.60 -7.43 -18.15
C THR A 64 -7.05 -7.30 -18.63
N ASP A 65 -7.84 -6.49 -17.92
CA ASP A 65 -9.24 -6.23 -18.25
C ASP A 65 -9.39 -5.49 -19.59
N SER A 66 -8.50 -4.54 -19.89
CA SER A 66 -8.46 -3.86 -21.19
C SER A 66 -8.13 -4.83 -22.32
N GLU A 67 -7.10 -5.67 -22.16
CA GLU A 67 -6.69 -6.65 -23.17
C GLU A 67 -7.81 -7.67 -23.47
N ALA A 68 -8.51 -8.14 -22.43
CA ALA A 68 -9.64 -9.05 -22.59
C ALA A 68 -10.82 -8.41 -23.33
N ASN A 69 -11.10 -7.13 -23.05
CA ASN A 69 -12.15 -6.38 -23.73
C ASN A 69 -11.79 -6.13 -25.20
N ASP A 70 -10.55 -5.76 -25.49
CA ASP A 70 -10.06 -5.57 -26.87
C ASP A 70 -10.13 -6.88 -27.67
N ALA A 71 -9.76 -8.00 -27.05
CA ALA A 71 -9.86 -9.33 -27.67
C ALA A 71 -11.31 -9.71 -28.00
N PHE A 72 -12.26 -9.44 -27.09
CA PHE A 72 -13.68 -9.67 -27.34
C PHE A 72 -14.22 -8.79 -28.48
N LEU A 73 -13.82 -7.52 -28.53
CA LEU A 73 -14.25 -6.59 -29.59
C LEU A 73 -13.66 -6.94 -30.97
N ALA A 74 -12.49 -7.57 -31.00
CA ALA A 74 -11.85 -8.05 -32.23
C ALA A 74 -12.51 -9.32 -32.79
N ASP A 75 -13.32 -10.04 -31.99
CA ASP A 75 -14.06 -11.22 -32.46
C ASP A 75 -15.35 -10.83 -33.19
N ALA A 76 -15.31 -10.92 -34.52
CA ALA A 76 -16.45 -10.60 -35.39
C ALA A 76 -17.60 -11.63 -35.31
N GLY A 77 -17.43 -12.74 -34.58
CA GLY A 77 -18.35 -13.87 -34.52
C GLY A 77 -18.87 -14.20 -33.12
N SER A 78 -18.91 -13.24 -32.19
CA SER A 78 -19.32 -13.49 -30.81
C SER A 78 -20.69 -14.17 -30.70
N SER A 79 -20.69 -15.40 -30.18
CA SER A 79 -21.91 -16.15 -29.88
C SER A 79 -22.71 -15.48 -28.74
N ALA A 80 -23.99 -15.80 -28.61
CA ALA A 80 -24.82 -15.32 -27.50
C ALA A 80 -24.24 -15.73 -26.11
N GLU A 81 -23.60 -16.90 -26.03
CA GLU A 81 -22.91 -17.37 -24.84
C GLU A 81 -21.66 -16.52 -24.53
N SER A 82 -20.88 -16.18 -25.56
CA SER A 82 -19.72 -15.28 -25.45
C SER A 82 -20.13 -13.89 -24.94
N VAL A 83 -21.24 -13.36 -25.45
CA VAL A 83 -21.80 -12.08 -24.99
C VAL A 83 -22.20 -12.14 -23.51
N LEU A 84 -22.88 -13.20 -23.07
CA LEU A 84 -23.25 -13.36 -21.66
C LEU A 84 -22.04 -13.49 -20.74
N ALA A 85 -21.01 -14.24 -21.17
CA ALA A 85 -19.75 -14.35 -20.46
C ALA A 85 -19.06 -12.99 -20.34
N GLN A 86 -19.08 -12.19 -21.41
CA GLN A 86 -18.53 -10.83 -21.42
C GLN A 86 -19.29 -9.88 -20.48
N VAL A 87 -20.62 -9.94 -20.45
CA VAL A 87 -21.43 -9.14 -19.50
C VAL A 87 -21.09 -9.49 -18.05
N ALA A 88 -20.91 -10.77 -17.74
CA ALA A 88 -20.50 -11.22 -16.41
C ALA A 88 -19.06 -10.79 -16.06
N ALA A 89 -18.16 -10.76 -17.05
CA ALA A 89 -16.81 -10.23 -16.88
C ALA A 89 -16.84 -8.72 -16.60
N LEU A 90 -17.53 -7.93 -17.42
CA LEU A 90 -17.68 -6.47 -17.25
C LEU A 90 -18.32 -6.10 -15.91
N THR A 91 -19.30 -6.86 -15.44
CA THR A 91 -19.90 -6.65 -14.11
C THR A 91 -18.86 -6.83 -13.00
N ARG A 92 -18.03 -7.88 -13.08
CA ARG A 92 -16.95 -8.11 -12.12
C ARG A 92 -15.87 -7.03 -12.19
N GLN A 93 -15.53 -6.57 -13.39
CA GLN A 93 -14.60 -5.45 -13.59
C GLN A 93 -15.13 -4.16 -12.95
N SER A 94 -16.40 -3.82 -13.20
CA SER A 94 -17.05 -2.64 -12.63
C SER A 94 -17.06 -2.63 -11.10
N ASN A 95 -17.39 -3.77 -10.49
CA ASN A 95 -17.37 -3.91 -9.03
C ASN A 95 -15.94 -3.71 -8.48
N ARG A 96 -14.94 -4.34 -9.10
CA ARG A 96 -13.54 -4.19 -8.71
C ARG A 96 -13.06 -2.74 -8.84
N HIS A 97 -13.35 -2.07 -9.96
CA HIS A 97 -13.00 -0.66 -10.15
C HIS A 97 -13.67 0.26 -9.10
N SER A 98 -14.88 -0.06 -8.66
CA SER A 98 -15.56 0.70 -7.60
C SER A 98 -14.83 0.55 -6.26
N GLU A 99 -14.35 -0.65 -5.93
CA GLU A 99 -13.52 -0.91 -4.75
C GLU A 99 -12.18 -0.18 -4.84
N GLU A 100 -11.53 -0.21 -6.01
CA GLU A 100 -10.27 0.48 -6.29
C GLU A 100 -10.39 2.00 -6.14
N LEU A 101 -11.50 2.60 -6.60
CA LEU A 101 -11.76 4.03 -6.44
C LEU A 101 -11.98 4.42 -4.97
N ALA A 102 -12.77 3.64 -4.23
CA ALA A 102 -12.96 3.87 -2.80
C ALA A 102 -11.64 3.78 -2.03
N TYR A 103 -10.78 2.86 -2.46
CA TYR A 103 -9.45 2.66 -1.93
C TYR A 103 -8.50 3.84 -2.25
N LEU A 104 -8.45 4.30 -3.50
CA LEU A 104 -7.67 5.48 -3.91
C LEU A 104 -8.10 6.74 -3.16
N ALA A 105 -9.40 6.91 -2.95
CA ALA A 105 -9.94 8.02 -2.16
C ALA A 105 -9.40 7.99 -0.72
N ARG A 106 -9.32 6.81 -0.08
CA ARG A 106 -8.74 6.67 1.27
C ARG A 106 -7.24 7.00 1.30
N LEU A 107 -6.48 6.56 0.31
CA LEU A 107 -5.05 6.89 0.19
C LEU A 107 -4.84 8.41 0.07
N LEU A 108 -5.65 9.08 -0.76
CA LEU A 108 -5.58 10.52 -0.95
C LEU A 108 -5.99 11.28 0.31
N LEU A 109 -7.07 10.85 0.99
CA LEU A 109 -7.51 11.47 2.25
C LEU A 109 -6.45 11.34 3.34
N GLY A 110 -5.92 10.13 3.55
CA GLY A 110 -4.87 9.91 4.56
C GLY A 110 -3.59 10.69 4.26
N ARG A 111 -3.26 10.90 2.97
CA ARG A 111 -2.14 11.77 2.58
C ARG A 111 -2.42 13.24 2.94
N LEU A 112 -3.63 13.74 2.65
CA LEU A 112 -4.04 15.12 2.95
C LEU A 112 -4.01 15.39 4.45
N GLU A 113 -4.55 14.48 5.27
CA GLU A 113 -4.52 14.58 6.75
C GLU A 113 -3.08 14.61 7.28
N SER A 114 -2.19 13.76 6.76
CA SER A 114 -0.78 13.74 7.17
C SER A 114 -0.02 15.02 6.79
N THR A 115 -0.41 15.68 5.71
CA THR A 115 0.21 16.95 5.30
C THR A 115 -0.30 18.12 6.11
N SER A 116 -1.60 18.17 6.46
CA SER A 116 -2.16 19.24 7.28
C SER A 116 -1.60 19.23 8.70
N ALA A 117 -1.44 18.05 9.31
CA ALA A 117 -0.86 17.91 10.66
C ALA A 117 0.62 18.33 10.76
N ARG A 118 1.29 18.58 9.62
CA ARG A 118 2.69 19.02 9.57
C ARG A 118 2.85 20.55 9.52
N PHE A 119 1.74 21.28 9.42
CA PHE A 119 1.69 22.74 9.33
C PHE A 119 0.99 23.41 10.51
N ASP A 120 0.50 22.63 11.47
CA ASP A 120 0.00 23.07 12.78
C ASP A 120 1.08 22.84 13.86
#